data_AF-A0A3M8B810-F1
#
_entry.id   AF-A0A3M8B810-F1
#
_cell.length_a   1.000
_cell.length_b   1.000
_cell.length_c   1.000
_cell.angle_alpha   90.00
_cell.angle_beta   90.00
_cell.angle_gamma   90.00
#
_symmetry.space_group_name_H-M   'P 1'
#
loop_
_entity.id
_entity.type
_entity.pdbx_description
1 polymer ?
#
loop_
_entity_poly.entity_id
_entity_poly.type
_entity_poly.pdbx_seq_one_letter_code
_entity_poly.pdbx_strand_id
1 'polypeptide(L)'
;MIEALAYKIAVKIKSINPNETSSIEVMKFSLIMLIGTGSAIFLSLLLASLLGSALETIIVLISFVSLRFFSGGFHFKSAELCTIFSVIGAVLIPYVPVSDKNVFVITLISIFITALLAPIGVNQSKFFTKKHDPLLKLISIFIILLNLIIESDILAVTFFVQSLTLVIYKTMEGGDCK
;
A
#
# COMPACT_ATOMS: atom_id res chain seq x y z
N MET A 1 -8.80 1.53 17.84
CA MET A 1 -9.52 2.83 17.78
C MET A 1 -10.21 3.04 16.44
N ILE A 2 -9.50 2.90 15.32
CA ILE A 2 -10.00 3.01 13.95
C ILE A 2 -11.12 1.99 13.71
N GLU A 3 -10.96 0.74 14.14
CA GLU A 3 -11.98 -0.30 13.97
C GLU A 3 -13.25 -0.01 14.78
N ALA A 4 -13.09 0.53 15.99
CA ALA A 4 -14.21 0.92 16.84
C ALA A 4 -14.96 2.12 16.27
N LEU A 5 -14.24 3.11 15.73
CA LEU A 5 -14.82 4.26 15.03
C LEU A 5 -15.56 3.80 13.77
N ALA A 6 -14.92 2.99 12.93
CA ALA A 6 -15.52 2.44 11.71
C ALA A 6 -16.79 1.64 12.00
N TYR A 7 -16.80 0.83 13.07
CA TYR A 7 -17.99 0.10 13.50
C TYR A 7 -19.12 1.04 13.93
N LYS A 8 -18.83 2.04 14.77
CA LYS A 8 -19.83 3.03 15.21
C LYS A 8 -20.46 3.77 14.03
N ILE A 9 -19.64 4.17 13.04
CA ILE A 9 -20.11 4.83 11.83
C ILE A 9 -20.98 3.87 10.99
N ALA A 10 -20.54 2.63 10.79
CA ALA A 10 -21.29 1.63 10.01
C ALA A 10 -22.66 1.33 10.62
N VAL A 11 -22.73 1.16 11.95
CA VAL A 11 -24.00 0.96 12.68
C VAL A 11 -24.90 2.18 12.52
N LYS A 12 -24.35 3.40 12.65
CA LYS A 12 -25.14 4.62 12.51
C LYS A 12 -25.72 4.77 11.10
N ILE A 13 -24.91 4.52 10.06
CA ILE A 13 -25.36 4.55 8.66
C ILE A 13 -26.47 3.51 8.44
N LYS A 14 -26.27 2.25 8.88
CA LYS A 14 -27.28 1.18 8.75
C LYS A 14 -28.59 1.52 9.45
N SER A 15 -28.52 2.15 10.63
CA SER A 15 -29.70 2.53 11.41
C SER A 15 -30.55 3.62 10.75
N ILE A 16 -29.92 4.50 9.94
CA ILE A 16 -30.61 5.58 9.25
C ILE A 16 -31.24 5.10 7.93
N ASN A 17 -30.55 4.24 7.18
CA ASN A 17 -31.06 3.69 5.92
C ASN A 17 -30.88 2.16 5.86
N PRO A 18 -31.76 1.38 6.51
CA PRO A 18 -31.60 -0.06 6.64
C PRO A 18 -31.67 -0.82 5.31
N ASN A 19 -32.47 -0.36 4.35
CA ASN A 19 -32.80 -1.13 3.15
C ASN A 19 -31.86 -0.85 1.97
N GLU A 20 -31.21 0.32 1.94
CA GLU A 20 -30.35 0.70 0.80
C GLU A 20 -28.85 0.64 1.13
N THR A 21 -28.49 0.15 2.32
CA THR A 21 -27.10 0.02 2.75
C THR A 21 -26.63 -1.42 2.76
N SER A 22 -25.33 -1.63 2.49
CA SER A 22 -24.68 -2.94 2.64
C SER A 22 -24.70 -3.44 4.09
N SER A 23 -24.18 -4.66 4.34
CA SER A 23 -24.05 -5.15 5.71
C SER A 23 -23.08 -4.27 6.52
N ILE A 24 -23.23 -4.28 7.84
CA ILE A 24 -22.38 -3.50 8.76
C ILE A 24 -20.91 -3.93 8.61
N GLU A 25 -20.66 -5.21 8.36
CA GLU A 25 -19.35 -5.82 8.20
C GLU A 25 -18.64 -5.31 6.94
N VAL A 26 -19.36 -5.29 5.81
CA VAL A 26 -18.83 -4.75 4.54
C VAL A 26 -18.54 -3.26 4.67
N MET A 27 -19.46 -2.49 5.26
CA MET A 27 -19.25 -1.06 5.48
C MET A 27 -18.09 -0.80 6.45
N LYS A 28 -18.00 -1.54 7.55
CA LYS A 28 -16.90 -1.45 8.52
C LYS A 28 -15.56 -1.71 7.85
N PHE A 29 -15.44 -2.76 7.03
CA PHE A 29 -14.20 -3.07 6.31
C PHE A 29 -13.77 -1.89 5.42
N SER A 30 -14.69 -1.36 4.61
CA SER A 30 -14.41 -0.21 3.74
C SER A 30 -14.04 1.04 4.54
N LEU A 31 -14.71 1.30 5.67
CA LEU A 31 -14.43 2.43 6.54
C LEU A 31 -13.07 2.30 7.25
N ILE A 32 -12.67 1.09 7.65
CA ILE A 32 -11.33 0.84 8.20
C ILE A 32 -10.26 1.23 7.16
N MET A 33 -10.41 0.77 5.92
CA MET A 33 -9.49 1.10 4.84
C MET A 33 -9.46 2.61 4.57
N LEU A 34 -10.62 3.25 4.51
CA LEU A 34 -10.74 4.69 4.25
C LEU A 34 -10.09 5.53 5.37
N ILE A 35 -10.47 5.27 6.62
CA ILE A 35 -9.96 6.02 7.78
C ILE A 35 -8.46 5.76 7.93
N GLY A 36 -8.02 4.50 7.89
CA GLY A 36 -6.60 4.16 8.05
C GLY A 36 -5.71 4.77 6.96
N THR A 37 -6.13 4.69 5.70
CA THR A 37 -5.40 5.29 4.57
C THR A 37 -5.40 6.81 4.63
N GLY A 38 -6.56 7.41 4.90
CA GLY A 38 -6.70 8.87 5.03
C GLY A 38 -5.85 9.41 6.18
N SER A 39 -5.86 8.74 7.34
CA SER A 39 -5.00 9.09 8.48
C SER A 39 -3.52 8.94 8.13
N ALA A 40 -3.12 7.87 7.44
CA ALA A 40 -1.72 7.69 7.05
C ALA A 40 -1.24 8.81 6.12
N ILE A 41 -2.02 9.16 5.08
CA ILE A 41 -1.69 10.25 4.16
C ILE A 41 -1.60 11.58 4.91
N PHE A 42 -2.64 11.93 5.68
CA PHE A 42 -2.69 13.19 6.41
C PHE A 42 -1.51 13.35 7.37
N LEU A 43 -1.25 12.34 8.21
CA LEU A 43 -0.16 12.37 9.19
C LEU A 43 1.21 12.40 8.51
N SER A 44 1.41 11.65 7.42
CA SER A 44 2.67 11.67 6.68
C SER A 44 2.96 13.05 6.11
N LEU A 45 1.97 13.68 5.46
CA LEU A 45 2.14 15.01 4.87
C LEU A 45 2.33 16.09 5.94
N LEU A 46 1.62 15.99 7.07
CA LEU A 46 1.81 16.89 8.20
C LEU A 46 3.25 16.83 8.72
N LEU A 47 3.76 15.63 9.00
CA LEU A 47 5.12 15.44 9.51
C LEU A 47 6.17 15.83 8.47
N ALA A 48 6.01 15.42 7.22
CA ALA A 48 6.93 15.77 6.14
C ALA A 48 6.98 17.28 5.88
N SER A 49 5.86 17.99 6.02
CA SER A 49 5.83 19.46 5.93
C SER A 49 6.64 20.12 7.05
N LEU A 50 6.59 19.58 8.26
CA LEU A 50 7.40 20.06 9.39
C LEU A 50 8.90 19.77 9.19
N LEU A 51 9.24 18.69 8.46
CA LEU A 51 10.61 18.27 8.19
C LEU A 51 11.17 18.80 6.85
N GLY A 52 10.35 19.51 6.05
CA GLY A 52 10.75 20.08 4.76
C GLY A 52 10.83 19.11 3.59
N SER A 53 10.24 17.91 3.69
CA SER A 53 10.27 16.84 2.66
C SER A 53 8.89 16.49 2.09
N ALA A 54 7.99 17.48 2.05
CA ALA A 54 6.60 17.26 1.68
C ALA A 54 6.44 16.76 0.23
N LEU A 55 7.21 17.29 -0.72
CA LEU A 55 7.11 16.90 -2.13
C LEU A 55 7.61 15.47 -2.35
N GLU A 56 8.74 15.13 -1.74
CA GLU A 56 9.33 13.79 -1.75
C GLU A 56 8.37 12.79 -1.13
N THR A 57 7.75 13.15 0.00
CA THR A 57 6.74 12.30 0.67
C THR A 57 5.49 12.11 -0.20
N ILE A 58 5.05 13.13 -0.95
CA ILE A 58 3.96 12.97 -1.94
C ILE A 58 4.35 11.95 -3.01
N ILE A 59 5.59 12.02 -3.53
CA ILE A 59 6.10 11.05 -4.51
C ILE A 59 6.07 9.63 -3.92
N VAL A 60 6.54 9.45 -2.68
CA VAL A 60 6.49 8.16 -1.98
C VAL A 60 5.05 7.65 -1.85
N LEU A 61 4.13 8.48 -1.36
CA LEU A 61 2.73 8.08 -1.16
C LEU A 61 2.06 7.68 -2.49
N ILE A 62 2.20 8.49 -3.54
CA ILE A 62 1.59 8.20 -4.84
C ILE A 62 2.18 6.93 -5.45
N SER A 63 3.50 6.79 -5.46
CA SER A 63 4.18 5.65 -6.08
C SER A 63 3.93 4.35 -5.31
N PHE A 64 3.98 4.40 -3.96
CA PHE A 64 3.67 3.26 -3.10
C PHE A 64 2.22 2.81 -3.25
N VAL A 65 1.25 3.73 -3.13
CA VAL A 65 -0.18 3.40 -3.24
C VAL A 65 -0.52 2.87 -4.63
N SER A 66 0.03 3.47 -5.69
CA SER A 66 -0.21 3.03 -7.06
C SER A 66 0.33 1.62 -7.29
N LEU A 67 1.59 1.36 -6.93
CA LEU A 67 2.17 0.02 -7.09
C LEU A 67 1.42 -0.99 -6.23
N ARG A 68 1.09 -0.66 -4.98
CA ARG A 68 0.35 -1.53 -4.06
C ARG A 68 -1.06 -1.85 -4.53
N PHE A 69 -1.73 -0.91 -5.19
CA PHE A 69 -3.07 -1.14 -5.74
C PHE A 69 -3.07 -2.28 -6.76
N PHE A 70 -2.06 -2.36 -7.62
CA PHE A 70 -1.96 -3.39 -8.65
C PHE A 70 -1.23 -4.66 -8.18
N SER A 71 -0.22 -4.53 -7.31
CA SER A 71 0.59 -5.66 -6.84
C SER A 71 0.04 -6.37 -5.60
N GLY A 72 -0.73 -5.65 -4.78
CA GLY A 72 -1.20 -6.12 -3.47
C GLY A 72 -0.11 -6.08 -2.40
N GLY A 73 -0.03 -7.10 -1.55
CA GLY A 73 0.97 -7.24 -0.49
C GLY A 73 0.42 -7.25 0.94
N PHE A 74 1.31 -7.19 1.91
CA PHE A 74 1.01 -7.40 3.33
C PHE A 74 0.19 -6.25 3.95
N HIS A 75 -0.98 -6.59 4.52
CA HIS A 75 -1.78 -5.70 5.37
C HIS A 75 -1.73 -6.19 6.83
N PHE A 76 -1.45 -5.27 7.75
CA PHE A 76 -1.53 -5.56 9.18
C PHE A 76 -2.97 -5.89 9.60
N LYS A 77 -3.12 -6.77 10.59
CA LYS A 77 -4.43 -7.10 11.18
C LYS A 77 -5.06 -5.92 11.94
N SER A 78 -4.24 -5.01 12.46
CA SER A 78 -4.67 -3.75 13.08
C SER A 78 -4.48 -2.60 12.11
N ALA A 79 -5.52 -1.78 11.96
CA ALA A 79 -5.49 -0.59 11.12
C ALA A 79 -4.53 0.46 11.68
N GLU A 80 -4.42 0.60 13.00
CA GLU A 80 -3.48 1.52 13.64
C GLU A 80 -2.04 1.15 13.34
N LEU A 81 -1.68 -0.13 13.48
CA LEU A 81 -0.33 -0.58 13.15
C LEU A 81 -0.02 -0.30 11.68
N CYS A 82 -0.97 -0.60 10.78
CA CYS A 82 -0.81 -0.28 9.37
C CYS A 82 -0.57 1.23 9.16
N THR A 83 -1.37 2.08 9.78
CA THR A 83 -1.23 3.54 9.67
C THR A 83 0.12 4.01 10.19
N ILE A 84 0.55 3.54 11.37
CA ILE A 84 1.83 3.92 11.98
C ILE A 84 3.01 3.54 11.07
N PHE A 85 3.08 2.29 10.63
CA PHE A 85 4.17 1.83 9.76
C PHE A 85 4.15 2.53 8.39
N SER A 86 2.96 2.80 7.83
CA SER A 86 2.84 3.57 6.60
C SER A 86 3.35 5.00 6.76
N VAL A 87 3.03 5.68 7.87
CA VAL A 87 3.52 7.04 8.16
C VAL A 87 5.04 7.05 8.32
N ILE A 88 5.58 6.10 9.10
CA ILE A 88 7.03 5.97 9.31
C ILE A 88 7.73 5.75 7.96
N GLY A 89 7.25 4.81 7.15
CA GLY A 89 7.83 4.54 5.83
C GLY A 89 7.77 5.76 4.92
N ALA A 90 6.60 6.39 4.79
CA ALA A 90 6.39 7.54 3.90
C ALA A 90 7.29 8.73 4.26
N VAL A 91 7.48 9.00 5.56
CA VAL A 91 8.28 10.13 6.04
C VAL A 91 9.78 9.84 6.02
N LEU A 92 10.21 8.58 6.23
CA LEU A 92 11.63 8.25 6.32
C LEU A 92 12.28 7.95 4.96
N ILE A 93 11.53 7.41 3.98
CA ILE A 93 12.08 7.06 2.66
C ILE A 93 12.82 8.23 1.98
N PRO A 94 12.31 9.48 1.98
CA PRO A 94 13.02 10.63 1.40
C PRO A 94 14.43 10.88 1.96
N TYR A 95 14.73 10.37 3.15
CA TYR A 95 16.02 10.56 3.83
C TYR A 95 16.97 9.37 3.67
N VAL A 96 16.66 8.42 2.79
CA VAL A 96 17.51 7.26 2.50
C VAL A 96 18.30 7.52 1.21
N PRO A 97 19.52 8.08 1.27
CA PRO A 97 20.31 8.34 0.08
C PRO A 97 20.77 7.05 -0.58
N VAL A 98 20.66 6.98 -1.90
CA VAL A 98 21.10 5.83 -2.70
C VAL A 98 21.91 6.34 -3.88
N SER A 99 23.14 5.86 -4.03
CA SER A 99 23.96 6.16 -5.21
C SER A 99 23.34 5.61 -6.49
N ASP A 100 23.54 6.26 -7.65
CA ASP A 100 22.97 5.88 -8.95
C ASP A 100 23.12 4.38 -9.29
N LYS A 101 24.31 3.81 -9.06
CA LYS A 101 24.56 2.36 -9.28
C LYS A 101 23.62 1.49 -8.44
N ASN A 102 23.36 1.89 -7.20
CA ASN A 102 22.46 1.18 -6.29
C ASN A 102 20.99 1.41 -6.66
N VAL A 103 20.62 2.59 -7.20
CA VAL A 103 19.26 2.85 -7.71
C VAL A 103 18.88 1.81 -8.78
N PHE A 104 19.79 1.58 -9.73
CA PHE A 104 19.60 0.58 -10.78
C PHE A 104 19.43 -0.84 -10.21
N VAL A 105 20.36 -1.26 -9.33
CA VAL A 105 20.34 -2.60 -8.71
C VAL A 105 19.06 -2.83 -7.89
N ILE A 106 18.67 -1.86 -7.05
CA ILE A 106 17.47 -1.93 -6.22
C ILE A 106 16.21 -1.99 -7.09
N THR A 107 16.15 -1.22 -8.18
CA THR A 107 15.04 -1.26 -9.13
C THR A 107 14.92 -2.64 -9.79
N LEU A 108 16.03 -3.25 -10.23
CA LEU A 108 16.03 -4.59 -10.80
C LEU A 108 15.56 -5.66 -9.79
N ILE A 109 16.01 -5.58 -8.54
CA ILE A 109 15.56 -6.49 -7.47
C ILE A 109 14.04 -6.32 -7.26
N SER A 110 13.55 -5.09 -7.25
CA SER A 110 12.12 -4.79 -7.09
C SER A 110 11.27 -5.39 -8.23
N ILE A 111 11.75 -5.28 -9.47
CA ILE A 111 11.13 -5.92 -10.64
C ILE A 111 11.11 -7.44 -10.46
N PHE A 112 12.24 -8.04 -10.08
CA PHE A 112 12.36 -9.49 -9.90
C PHE A 112 11.38 -10.02 -8.85
N ILE A 113 11.35 -9.42 -7.66
CA ILE A 113 10.42 -9.78 -6.58
C ILE A 113 8.97 -9.63 -7.05
N THR A 114 8.64 -8.50 -7.69
CA THR A 114 7.28 -8.21 -8.16
C THR A 114 6.83 -9.18 -9.25
N ALA A 115 7.71 -9.54 -10.18
CA ALA A 115 7.40 -10.50 -11.25
C ALA A 115 7.10 -11.90 -10.71
N LEU A 116 7.77 -12.32 -9.63
CA LEU A 116 7.55 -13.60 -8.99
C LEU A 116 6.26 -13.62 -8.15
N LEU A 117 6.02 -12.57 -7.36
CA LEU A 117 5.01 -12.59 -6.30
C LEU A 117 3.71 -11.87 -6.64
N ALA A 118 3.73 -10.79 -7.41
CA ALA A 118 2.51 -10.03 -7.70
C ALA A 118 1.59 -10.78 -8.69
N PRO A 119 0.28 -10.46 -8.73
CA PRO A 119 -0.45 -9.87 -7.63
C PRO A 119 -0.60 -10.88 -6.48
N ILE A 120 -0.48 -10.42 -5.23
CA ILE A 120 -0.73 -11.26 -4.04
C ILE A 120 -1.54 -10.49 -3.00
N GLY A 121 -2.51 -11.15 -2.36
CA GLY A 121 -3.37 -10.49 -1.38
C GLY A 121 -4.21 -9.34 -1.93
N VAL A 122 -4.37 -9.23 -3.26
CA VAL A 122 -5.25 -8.23 -3.87
C VAL A 122 -6.70 -8.62 -3.57
N ASN A 123 -7.42 -7.71 -2.92
CA ASN A 123 -8.83 -7.90 -2.61
C ASN A 123 -9.63 -8.04 -3.90
N GLN A 124 -10.13 -9.25 -4.16
CA GLN A 124 -10.99 -9.53 -5.29
C GLN A 124 -12.29 -8.76 -5.08
N SER A 125 -12.48 -7.71 -5.87
CA SER A 125 -13.70 -6.91 -5.88
C SER A 125 -14.58 -7.36 -7.05
N LYS A 126 -15.77 -6.77 -7.18
CA LYS A 126 -16.59 -6.95 -8.39
C LYS A 126 -15.85 -6.52 -9.68
N PHE A 127 -14.81 -5.69 -9.56
CA PHE A 127 -14.02 -5.20 -10.70
C PHE A 127 -12.82 -6.08 -11.03
N PHE A 128 -12.18 -6.72 -10.04
CA PHE A 128 -10.98 -7.53 -10.24
C PHE A 128 -11.21 -8.97 -9.84
N THR A 129 -11.31 -9.82 -10.85
CA THR A 129 -11.32 -11.30 -10.72
C THR A 129 -9.96 -11.89 -11.08
N LYS A 130 -9.68 -13.14 -10.69
CA LYS A 130 -8.44 -13.88 -11.02
C LYS A 130 -8.02 -13.83 -12.50
N LYS A 131 -8.96 -13.65 -13.43
CA LYS A 131 -8.64 -13.50 -14.87
C LYS A 131 -7.75 -12.29 -15.16
N HIS A 132 -7.80 -11.27 -14.32
CA HIS A 132 -7.05 -10.03 -14.46
C HIS A 132 -5.64 -10.11 -13.86
N ASP A 133 -5.31 -11.17 -13.12
CA ASP A 133 -4.01 -11.30 -12.43
C ASP A 133 -2.80 -11.09 -13.36
N PRO A 134 -2.77 -11.62 -14.61
CA PRO A 134 -1.69 -11.35 -15.54
C PRO A 134 -1.55 -9.87 -15.91
N LEU A 135 -2.68 -9.17 -16.09
CA LEU A 135 -2.69 -7.74 -16.40
C LEU A 135 -2.21 -6.91 -15.20
N LEU A 136 -2.66 -7.25 -13.98
CA LEU A 136 -2.23 -6.57 -12.76
C LEU A 136 -0.72 -6.72 -12.51
N LYS A 137 -0.18 -7.93 -12.75
CA LYS A 137 1.27 -8.18 -12.74
C LYS A 137 2.00 -7.30 -13.76
N LEU A 138 1.52 -7.28 -15.00
CA LEU A 138 2.14 -6.50 -16.07
C LEU A 138 2.17 -5.00 -15.74
N ILE A 139 1.06 -4.45 -15.23
CA ILE A 139 0.98 -3.05 -14.80
C ILE A 139 1.96 -2.78 -13.65
N SER A 140 2.03 -3.68 -12.66
CA SER A 140 2.96 -3.54 -11.52
C SER A 140 4.42 -3.49 -11.98
N ILE A 141 4.82 -4.40 -12.87
CA ILE A 141 6.17 -4.42 -13.44
C ILE A 141 6.42 -3.15 -14.24
N PHE A 142 5.45 -2.72 -15.06
CA PHE A 142 5.56 -1.51 -15.86
C PHE A 142 5.79 -0.26 -15.00
N ILE A 143 5.06 -0.11 -13.89
CA ILE A 143 5.25 1.00 -12.94
C ILE A 143 6.70 1.06 -12.43
N ILE A 144 7.29 -0.09 -12.08
CA ILE A 144 8.67 -0.14 -11.57
C ILE A 144 9.69 0.14 -12.69
N LEU A 145 9.43 -0.36 -13.91
CA LEU A 145 10.29 -0.15 -15.08
C LEU A 145 10.46 1.33 -15.42
N LEU A 146 9.45 2.17 -15.17
CA LEU A 146 9.58 3.63 -15.38
C LEU A 146 10.75 4.22 -14.60
N ASN A 147 11.13 3.65 -13.46
CA ASN A 147 12.28 4.14 -12.69
C ASN A 147 13.64 3.84 -13.32
N LEU A 148 13.71 2.93 -14.30
CA LEU A 148 14.94 2.74 -15.09
C LEU A 148 15.21 3.92 -16.05
N ILE A 149 14.19 4.75 -16.31
CA ILE A 149 14.29 5.94 -17.14
C ILE A 149 14.42 7.19 -16.26
N ILE A 150 13.65 7.23 -15.16
CA ILE A 150 13.63 8.37 -14.23
C ILE A 150 14.90 8.39 -13.35
N GLU A 151 15.44 7.21 -13.04
CA GLU A 151 16.62 7.03 -12.18
C GLU A 151 16.49 7.70 -10.80
N SER A 152 15.28 7.70 -10.23
CA SER A 152 15.03 8.30 -8.90
C SER A 152 15.34 7.32 -7.78
N ASP A 153 16.13 7.79 -6.82
CA ASP A 153 16.43 7.11 -5.55
C ASP A 153 15.18 6.90 -4.69
N ILE A 154 14.35 7.94 -4.53
CA ILE A 154 13.07 7.89 -3.80
C ILE A 154 12.17 6.80 -4.36
N LEU A 155 12.01 6.75 -5.70
CA LEU A 155 11.19 5.73 -6.35
C LEU A 155 11.79 4.33 -6.20
N ALA A 156 13.12 4.18 -6.32
CA ALA A 156 13.78 2.88 -6.14
C ALA A 156 13.55 2.32 -4.74
N VAL A 157 13.77 3.14 -3.70
CA VAL A 157 13.53 2.72 -2.31
C VAL A 157 12.06 2.43 -2.07
N THR A 158 11.15 3.27 -2.60
CA THR A 158 9.71 3.08 -2.44
C THR A 158 9.23 1.77 -3.07
N PHE A 159 9.64 1.50 -4.31
CA PHE A 159 9.29 0.26 -5.02
C PHE A 159 9.90 -0.96 -4.36
N PHE A 160 11.12 -0.84 -3.83
CA PHE A 160 11.75 -1.91 -3.07
C PHE A 160 10.99 -2.23 -1.79
N VAL A 161 10.71 -1.22 -0.95
CA VAL A 161 9.91 -1.39 0.28
C VAL A 161 8.56 -2.00 -0.05
N GLN A 162 7.89 -1.55 -1.11
CA GLN A 162 6.62 -2.14 -1.52
C GLN A 162 6.77 -3.60 -1.97
N SER A 163 7.81 -3.94 -2.74
CA SER A 163 8.06 -5.32 -3.16
C SER A 163 8.35 -6.25 -1.98
N LEU A 164 9.01 -5.75 -0.92
CA LEU A 164 9.23 -6.50 0.32
C LEU A 164 7.90 -6.84 1.02
N THR A 165 6.87 -6.00 0.91
CA THR A 165 5.55 -6.34 1.47
C THR A 165 4.92 -7.57 0.79
N LEU A 166 5.27 -7.85 -0.48
CA LEU A 166 4.84 -9.07 -1.18
C LEU A 166 5.54 -10.31 -0.59
N VAL A 167 6.84 -10.18 -0.29
CA VAL A 167 7.63 -11.24 0.36
C VAL A 167 7.09 -11.54 1.75
N ILE A 168 6.84 -10.49 2.56
CA ILE A 168 6.28 -10.62 3.91
C ILE A 168 4.93 -11.33 3.87
N TYR A 169 4.04 -10.93 2.95
CA TYR A 169 2.75 -11.59 2.78
C TYR A 169 2.94 -13.09 2.51
N LYS A 170 3.80 -13.43 1.56
CA LYS A 170 4.05 -14.83 1.17
C LYS A 170 4.58 -15.68 2.33
N THR A 171 5.49 -15.12 3.13
CA THR A 171 6.08 -15.82 4.29
C THR A 171 5.06 -15.99 5.41
N MET A 172 4.22 -14.98 5.67
CA MET A 172 3.21 -15.05 6.73
C MET A 172 2.03 -15.95 6.36
N GLU A 173 1.59 -15.95 5.10
CA GLU A 173 0.55 -16.88 4.62
C GLU A 173 1.06 -18.33 4.59
N GLY A 174 2.33 -18.54 4.24
CA GLY A 174 2.97 -19.87 4.31
C GLY A 174 3.30 -20.34 5.74
N GLY A 175 3.22 -19.44 6.72
CA GLY A 175 3.42 -19.72 8.16
C GLY A 175 2.16 -20.23 8.87
N ASP A 176 0.98 -20.09 8.27
CA ASP A 176 -0.23 -20.80 8.68
C ASP A 176 -0.16 -22.25 8.16
N CYS A 177 0.84 -22.99 8.66
CA CYS A 177 0.94 -24.43 8.53
C CYS A 177 -0.01 -25.08 9.55
N LYS A 178 -1.28 -25.27 9.14
CA LYS A 178 -2.35 -26.01 9.84
C LYS A 178 -2.88 -25.40 11.15
#